data_AF-A0A523I9F8-F1
#
_entry.id   AF-A0A523I9F8-F1
#
_cell.length_a   1.000
_cell.length_b   1.000
_cell.length_c   1.000
_cell.angle_alpha   90.00
_cell.angle_beta   90.00
_cell.angle_gamma   90.00
#
_symmetry.space_group_name_H-M   'P 1'
#
loop_
_entity.id
_entity.type
_entity.pdbx_description
1 polymer ?
#
loop_
_entity_poly.entity_id
_entity_poly.type
_entity_poly.pdbx_seq_one_letter_code
_entity_poly.pdbx_strand_id
1 'polypeptide(L)'
;MFLVFGPVSGSPAVRSKTGGQTLTYGAVRRQRGNRRFGRASGRPANAAIPEIQSPSRFRGYPGCRHLTSTSRLTAGQLPTVNWSILRSHRFLVLAVAGLFVVGTYFHGFQATERRVYDLVSKALPAGTVSSAVVVVAIDNAAIKGIGSWPWPRDRIAATIDRLRRFGVRAIGITLPLSEAQTPPALADLVANATKSRRGLSATLEKWATRLDSDADLARAIARHGRVVLSAGLTQGESTPSAGTSGSAAEFGRLQPAKIHEPGFFQFLVAPPSAPISRVRAPLMPFVEAAAGVGVNPDPRGVESTPAMPLAVLNGDKAYPGFITLLSALARRIPMGSIAVMPDYGVQIGKKTKIVAPDLNYRSLPPASGKNAERVPIISVAKLWESGFSGRKLKNKTVLIGLTRPDLTPLVRGTGGIELPPVVWTAHSVASLLEFSQVHMPVAFYGLQRALILLLAGALLIVPRRWHGRTGWIVTVSVGVVMLNAELVVLITNQLWLPMAVPVLFLLTAQAVLFARRNFLAGAGMQLKELAEVRRDYAGTLKHQGRLDDAFMQYRKSPRYQGLLEPLYELGLAFESRRQFAKAIAVFTYAAQIKSSFRDIRGRLKRL
;
A
#
# COMPACT_ATOMS: atom_id res chain seq x y z
N MET A 1 -12.76 5.05 30.15
CA MET A 1 -12.10 6.26 29.62
C MET A 1 -12.52 6.41 28.17
N PHE A 2 -13.66 7.06 27.92
CA PHE A 2 -14.25 7.23 26.59
C PHE A 2 -13.93 8.64 26.10
N LEU A 3 -13.35 8.78 24.91
CA LEU A 3 -13.12 10.09 24.28
C LEU A 3 -14.22 10.35 23.24
N VAL A 4 -14.98 11.41 23.48
CA VAL A 4 -15.95 12.04 22.58
C VAL A 4 -15.27 13.27 21.97
N PHE A 5 -15.29 13.39 20.64
CA PHE A 5 -14.79 14.56 19.91
C PHE A 5 -15.84 15.68 19.87
N GLY A 6 -15.44 16.90 20.24
CA GLY A 6 -16.19 18.14 19.97
C GLY A 6 -15.57 18.92 18.79
N PRO A 7 -16.35 19.71 18.03
CA PRO A 7 -15.86 20.44 16.87
C PRO A 7 -15.26 21.80 17.27
N VAL A 8 -14.13 22.16 16.65
CA VAL A 8 -13.50 23.48 16.79
C VAL A 8 -13.84 24.32 15.55
N SER A 9 -14.55 25.42 15.77
CA SER A 9 -14.79 26.49 14.81
C SER A 9 -13.88 27.69 15.09
N GLY A 10 -13.37 28.35 14.06
CA GLY A 10 -12.90 29.73 14.16
C GLY A 10 -11.70 30.08 13.29
N SER A 11 -11.96 30.48 12.03
CA SER A 11 -11.04 31.29 11.22
C SER A 11 -11.44 32.76 11.31
N PRO A 12 -10.49 33.71 11.32
CA PRO A 12 -10.75 35.06 10.85
C PRO A 12 -9.98 35.38 9.56
N ALA A 13 -10.68 36.09 8.68
CA ALA A 13 -10.20 36.64 7.43
C ALA A 13 -9.22 37.81 7.64
N VAL A 14 -8.26 37.99 6.71
CA VAL A 14 -7.54 39.26 6.54
C VAL A 14 -7.44 39.61 5.05
N ARG A 15 -7.63 40.91 4.85
CA ARG A 15 -7.92 41.71 3.65
C ARG A 15 -6.78 41.82 2.63
N SER A 16 -7.21 42.09 1.41
CA SER A 16 -6.45 42.55 0.24
C SER A 16 -5.65 43.84 0.46
N LYS A 17 -4.50 43.94 -0.22
CA LYS A 17 -3.89 45.21 -0.63
C LYS A 17 -3.54 45.18 -2.11
N THR A 18 -4.14 46.11 -2.81
CA THR A 18 -3.86 46.61 -4.16
C THR A 18 -2.48 47.28 -4.23
N GLY A 19 -1.81 47.12 -5.37
CA GLY A 19 -0.64 47.91 -5.76
C GLY A 19 -0.33 47.65 -7.23
N GLY A 20 -0.83 48.52 -8.11
CA GLY A 20 -0.56 48.46 -9.54
C GLY A 20 0.82 49.00 -9.89
N GLN A 21 1.30 48.63 -11.08
CA GLN A 21 2.14 49.47 -11.92
C GLN A 21 2.07 48.96 -13.38
N THR A 22 2.24 49.93 -14.26
CA THR A 22 1.76 49.99 -15.65
C THR A 22 2.96 50.07 -16.60
N LEU A 23 2.71 49.83 -17.91
CA LEU A 23 3.51 50.23 -19.09
C LEU A 23 4.71 49.31 -19.43
N THR A 24 5.10 49.00 -20.68
CA THR A 24 4.75 49.49 -22.04
C THR A 24 5.39 48.58 -23.12
N TYR A 25 4.69 48.41 -24.25
CA TYR A 25 5.10 48.41 -25.68
C TYR A 25 6.36 47.68 -26.24
N GLY A 26 6.14 47.03 -27.41
CA GLY A 26 7.14 46.69 -28.45
C GLY A 26 6.74 45.44 -29.26
N ALA A 27 5.90 45.50 -30.30
CA ALA A 27 6.18 45.83 -31.71
C ALA A 27 6.76 44.69 -32.60
N VAL A 28 5.91 44.28 -33.57
CA VAL A 28 6.21 44.02 -35.01
C VAL A 28 6.96 42.73 -35.44
N ARG A 29 6.26 41.85 -36.19
CA ARG A 29 6.59 41.58 -37.61
C ARG A 29 5.48 40.82 -38.38
N ARG A 30 5.10 41.39 -39.52
CA ARG A 30 4.29 40.81 -40.61
C ARG A 30 5.16 39.94 -41.52
N GLN A 31 4.58 38.91 -42.14
CA GLN A 31 4.83 38.60 -43.55
C GLN A 31 3.53 38.20 -44.26
N ARG A 32 3.28 38.88 -45.38
CA ARG A 32 2.21 38.65 -46.36
C ARG A 32 2.70 37.65 -47.42
N GLY A 33 1.79 36.84 -47.94
CA GLY A 33 1.93 36.15 -49.22
C GLY A 33 0.55 35.90 -49.81
N ASN A 34 0.26 36.49 -50.96
CA ASN A 34 -1.04 36.68 -51.60
C ASN A 34 -1.02 36.00 -52.97
N ARG A 35 -2.13 35.37 -53.41
CA ARG A 35 -2.55 35.08 -54.83
C ARG A 35 -3.79 34.16 -54.76
N ARG A 36 -5.03 34.59 -55.03
CA ARG A 36 -5.74 35.05 -56.26
C ARG A 36 -6.35 33.92 -57.12
N PHE A 37 -7.57 34.23 -57.60
CA PHE A 37 -8.47 33.55 -58.57
C PHE A 37 -9.36 32.44 -58.01
N GLY A 38 -10.67 32.35 -58.28
CA GLY A 38 -11.59 33.08 -59.16
C GLY A 38 -12.99 32.46 -58.98
N ARG A 39 -14.04 33.25 -59.22
CA ARG A 39 -15.45 32.92 -58.95
C ARG A 39 -16.16 32.66 -60.30
N ALA A 40 -16.83 31.53 -60.47
CA ALA A 40 -17.87 31.26 -61.50
C ALA A 40 -18.52 29.90 -61.18
N SER A 41 -19.73 29.86 -60.60
CA SER A 41 -21.03 29.66 -61.27
C SER A 41 -21.24 28.26 -61.90
N GLY A 42 -22.14 27.46 -61.31
CA GLY A 42 -22.67 26.23 -61.91
C GLY A 42 -23.13 25.18 -60.90
N ARG A 43 -24.45 25.02 -60.74
CA ARG A 43 -25.13 23.77 -60.32
C ARG A 43 -25.98 23.33 -61.54
N PRO A 44 -26.43 22.06 -61.71
CA PRO A 44 -26.47 20.94 -60.75
C PRO A 44 -26.10 19.54 -61.36
N ALA A 45 -26.27 18.51 -60.52
CA ALA A 45 -26.73 17.14 -60.84
C ALA A 45 -25.72 15.96 -60.93
N ASN A 46 -26.13 14.90 -60.22
CA ASN A 46 -25.94 13.45 -60.44
C ASN A 46 -24.82 12.65 -59.74
N ALA A 47 -25.26 11.43 -59.42
CA ALA A 47 -24.56 10.21 -59.02
C ALA A 47 -24.25 10.03 -57.52
N ALA A 48 -24.44 8.88 -56.89
CA ALA A 48 -25.21 7.65 -57.17
C ALA A 48 -25.12 6.80 -55.88
N ILE A 49 -26.22 6.14 -55.50
CA ILE A 49 -26.27 5.10 -54.45
C ILE A 49 -26.35 3.76 -55.20
N PRO A 50 -25.53 2.74 -54.92
CA PRO A 50 -25.66 1.46 -55.60
C PRO A 50 -26.72 0.58 -54.92
N GLU A 51 -27.73 0.27 -55.71
CA GLU A 51 -28.77 -0.73 -55.53
C GLU A 51 -28.22 -2.12 -55.94
N ILE A 52 -28.43 -3.15 -55.11
CA ILE A 52 -28.14 -4.55 -55.48
C ILE A 52 -29.43 -5.35 -55.45
N GLN A 53 -29.73 -5.89 -56.64
CA GLN A 53 -30.90 -6.64 -57.02
C GLN A 53 -30.94 -8.05 -56.43
N SER A 54 -32.16 -8.48 -56.13
CA SER A 54 -32.60 -9.87 -55.97
C SER A 54 -32.62 -10.65 -57.29
N PRO A 55 -32.51 -11.99 -57.26
CA PRO A 55 -33.17 -12.81 -58.26
C PRO A 55 -34.16 -13.83 -57.69
N SER A 56 -35.18 -14.05 -58.49
CA SER A 56 -36.37 -14.87 -58.31
C SER A 56 -36.19 -16.34 -58.67
N ARG A 57 -36.99 -17.19 -58.00
CA ARG A 57 -37.66 -18.43 -58.44
C ARG A 57 -36.97 -19.35 -59.47
N PHE A 58 -36.74 -20.60 -59.05
CA PHE A 58 -36.89 -21.78 -59.91
C PHE A 58 -37.62 -22.91 -59.17
N ARG A 59 -38.43 -23.67 -59.92
CA ARG A 59 -39.38 -24.71 -59.51
C ARG A 59 -38.99 -26.00 -60.26
N GLY A 60 -38.99 -27.18 -59.63
CA GLY A 60 -38.97 -28.49 -60.33
C GLY A 60 -38.14 -29.60 -59.67
N TYR A 61 -38.83 -30.63 -59.15
CA TYR A 61 -38.36 -31.95 -58.66
C TYR A 61 -37.98 -32.91 -59.83
N PRO A 62 -37.56 -34.20 -59.66
CA PRO A 62 -37.38 -35.04 -58.46
C PRO A 62 -36.08 -35.89 -58.39
N GLY A 63 -35.80 -36.43 -57.19
CA GLY A 63 -35.31 -37.81 -57.05
C GLY A 63 -33.80 -38.08 -57.10
N CYS A 64 -33.16 -38.14 -55.92
CA CYS A 64 -32.21 -39.22 -55.62
C CYS A 64 -32.08 -39.41 -54.11
N ARG A 65 -32.17 -40.68 -53.72
CA ARG A 65 -32.31 -41.17 -52.34
C ARG A 65 -30.97 -41.21 -51.61
N HIS A 66 -31.07 -41.11 -50.28
CA HIS A 66 -30.17 -41.63 -49.25
C HIS A 66 -28.71 -41.18 -49.26
N LEU A 67 -28.36 -40.32 -48.30
CA LEU A 67 -27.30 -40.59 -47.32
C LEU A 67 -27.63 -39.81 -46.03
N THR A 68 -28.17 -40.54 -45.06
CA THR A 68 -28.41 -40.11 -43.69
C THR A 68 -27.10 -40.09 -42.91
N SER A 69 -26.62 -38.91 -42.55
CA SER A 69 -25.76 -38.72 -41.37
C SER A 69 -25.70 -37.23 -41.04
N THR A 70 -26.64 -36.78 -40.21
CA THR A 70 -26.59 -35.45 -39.59
C THR A 70 -25.79 -35.55 -38.30
N SER A 71 -24.48 -35.32 -38.36
CA SER A 71 -23.71 -34.93 -37.19
C SER A 71 -24.15 -33.52 -36.78
N ARG A 72 -25.04 -33.43 -35.80
CA ARG A 72 -25.36 -32.18 -35.10
C ARG A 72 -24.09 -31.66 -34.43
N LEU A 73 -23.45 -30.66 -35.03
CA LEU A 73 -22.54 -29.77 -34.32
C LEU A 73 -23.38 -28.98 -33.32
N THR A 74 -23.34 -29.42 -32.06
CA THR A 74 -23.82 -28.67 -30.90
C THR A 74 -23.02 -27.38 -30.81
N ALA A 75 -23.60 -26.28 -31.29
CA ALA A 75 -23.13 -24.94 -30.97
C ALA A 75 -23.15 -24.79 -29.44
N GLY A 76 -21.96 -24.72 -28.84
CA GLY A 76 -21.78 -24.55 -27.41
C GLY A 76 -22.52 -23.30 -26.94
N GLN A 77 -23.50 -23.49 -26.07
CA GLN A 77 -24.09 -22.42 -25.29
C GLN A 77 -22.99 -21.82 -24.42
N LEU A 78 -22.52 -20.61 -24.78
CA LEU A 78 -21.77 -19.78 -23.85
C LEU A 78 -22.67 -19.55 -22.61
N PRO A 79 -22.15 -19.71 -21.38
CA PRO A 79 -22.96 -19.54 -20.18
C PRO A 79 -23.48 -18.09 -20.13
N THR A 80 -24.78 -17.92 -20.32
CA THR A 80 -25.43 -16.62 -20.18
C THR A 80 -25.46 -16.25 -18.70
N VAL A 81 -24.54 -15.38 -18.29
CA VAL A 81 -24.48 -14.86 -16.92
C VAL A 81 -25.81 -14.19 -16.61
N ASN A 82 -26.53 -14.73 -15.63
CA ASN A 82 -27.85 -14.23 -15.24
C ASN A 82 -27.69 -12.90 -14.48
N TRP A 83 -27.88 -11.78 -15.19
CA TRP A 83 -27.74 -10.40 -14.68
C TRP A 83 -28.63 -10.06 -13.47
N SER A 84 -29.62 -10.90 -13.14
CA SER A 84 -30.43 -10.77 -11.92
C SER A 84 -29.63 -11.07 -10.63
N ILE A 85 -28.62 -11.94 -10.70
CA ILE A 85 -27.76 -12.33 -9.58
C ILE A 85 -26.82 -11.18 -9.20
N LEU A 86 -26.25 -10.49 -10.20
CA LEU A 86 -25.42 -9.29 -9.99
C LEU A 86 -26.21 -8.15 -9.32
N ARG A 87 -27.54 -8.17 -9.43
CA ARG A 87 -28.42 -7.19 -8.78
C ARG A 87 -28.69 -7.50 -7.31
N SER A 88 -28.28 -8.65 -6.78
CA SER A 88 -28.49 -9.04 -5.39
C SER A 88 -27.54 -8.32 -4.44
N HIS A 89 -28.04 -7.88 -3.29
CA HIS A 89 -27.21 -7.29 -2.23
C HIS A 89 -26.14 -8.27 -1.71
N ARG A 90 -26.42 -9.58 -1.75
CA ARG A 90 -25.47 -10.63 -1.35
C ARG A 90 -24.26 -10.69 -2.28
N PHE A 91 -24.48 -10.53 -3.58
CA PHE A 91 -23.40 -10.49 -4.56
C PHE A 91 -22.47 -9.31 -4.30
N LEU A 92 -23.01 -8.13 -3.97
CA LEU A 92 -22.19 -6.96 -3.65
C LEU A 92 -21.33 -7.17 -2.40
N VAL A 93 -21.87 -7.77 -1.34
CA VAL A 93 -21.09 -8.10 -0.14
C VAL A 93 -19.95 -9.05 -0.49
N LEU A 94 -20.22 -10.11 -1.26
CA LEU A 94 -19.20 -11.06 -1.70
C LEU A 94 -18.16 -10.43 -2.63
N ALA A 95 -18.58 -9.54 -3.54
CA ALA A 95 -17.68 -8.83 -4.44
C ALA A 95 -16.73 -7.89 -3.69
N VAL A 96 -17.26 -7.12 -2.73
CA VAL A 96 -16.44 -6.26 -1.87
C VAL A 96 -15.53 -7.10 -0.98
N ALA A 97 -16.02 -8.20 -0.41
CA ALA A 97 -15.21 -9.11 0.41
C ALA A 97 -14.06 -9.73 -0.41
N GLY A 98 -14.35 -10.21 -1.62
CA GLY A 98 -13.35 -10.73 -2.55
C GLY A 98 -12.30 -9.67 -2.91
N LEU A 99 -12.72 -8.44 -3.22
CA LEU A 99 -11.81 -7.33 -3.48
C LEU A 99 -10.90 -7.03 -2.28
N PHE A 100 -11.43 -7.04 -1.06
CA PHE A 100 -10.64 -6.78 0.15
C PHE A 100 -9.69 -7.93 0.48
N VAL A 101 -10.11 -9.18 0.35
CA VAL A 101 -9.25 -10.36 0.55
C VAL A 101 -8.09 -10.34 -0.45
N VAL A 102 -8.38 -10.12 -1.74
CA VAL A 102 -7.34 -9.94 -2.77
C VAL A 102 -6.47 -8.72 -2.45
N GLY A 103 -7.10 -7.61 -2.03
CA GLY A 103 -6.44 -6.38 -1.60
C GLY A 103 -5.41 -6.58 -0.48
N THR A 104 -5.62 -7.54 0.44
CA THR A 104 -4.68 -7.82 1.54
C THR A 104 -3.29 -8.29 1.07
N TYR A 105 -3.17 -8.79 -0.17
CA TYR A 105 -1.89 -9.18 -0.77
C TYR A 105 -1.12 -7.99 -1.38
N PHE A 106 -1.73 -6.81 -1.43
CA PHE A 106 -1.12 -5.60 -1.98
C PHE A 106 -0.70 -4.63 -0.87
N HIS A 107 0.37 -3.86 -1.14
CA HIS A 107 0.95 -2.92 -0.19
C HIS A 107 0.02 -1.81 0.29
N GLY A 108 -0.89 -1.34 -0.57
CA GLY A 108 -1.78 -0.22 -0.24
C GLY A 108 -2.68 -0.51 0.97
N PHE A 109 -3.21 -1.73 1.05
CA PHE A 109 -4.03 -2.15 2.18
C PHE A 109 -3.22 -2.27 3.48
N GLN A 110 -2.00 -2.82 3.37
CA GLN A 110 -1.11 -2.99 4.52
C GLN A 110 -0.52 -1.64 4.99
N ALA A 111 -0.48 -0.62 4.13
CA ALA A 111 -0.15 0.73 4.53
C ALA A 111 -1.20 1.32 5.49
N THR A 112 -2.48 1.00 5.32
CA THR A 112 -3.55 1.41 6.24
C THR A 112 -3.35 0.77 7.62
N GLU A 113 -3.07 -0.54 7.66
CA GLU A 113 -2.79 -1.26 8.91
C GLU A 113 -1.59 -0.63 9.65
N ARG A 114 -0.49 -0.35 8.93
CA ARG A 114 0.69 0.32 9.48
C ARG A 114 0.40 1.73 10.01
N ARG A 115 -0.41 2.52 9.31
CA ARG A 115 -0.79 3.87 9.77
C ARG A 115 -1.59 3.84 11.06
N VAL A 116 -2.51 2.90 11.20
CA VAL A 116 -3.28 2.72 12.44
C VAL A 116 -2.35 2.24 13.55
N TYR A 117 -1.48 1.27 13.28
CA TYR A 117 -0.45 0.85 14.23
C TYR A 117 0.42 2.00 14.72
N ASP A 118 0.92 2.85 13.83
CA ASP A 118 1.74 4.01 14.20
C ASP A 118 0.99 4.97 15.13
N LEU A 119 -0.31 5.14 14.94
CA LEU A 119 -1.16 5.95 15.81
C LEU A 119 -1.35 5.32 17.19
N VAL A 120 -1.71 4.04 17.23
CA VAL A 120 -2.04 3.29 18.45
C VAL A 120 -0.76 3.00 19.26
N SER A 121 0.38 2.80 18.60
CA SER A 121 1.68 2.53 19.24
C SER A 121 2.16 3.65 20.17
N LYS A 122 1.65 4.88 20.00
CA LYS A 122 1.93 6.01 20.91
C LYS A 122 1.47 5.77 22.34
N ALA A 123 0.50 4.89 22.53
CA ALA A 123 -0.01 4.51 23.84
C ALA A 123 0.73 3.31 24.46
N LEU A 124 1.73 2.74 23.77
CA LEU A 124 2.50 1.62 24.29
C LEU A 124 3.31 2.03 25.52
N PRO A 125 3.41 1.16 26.54
CA PRO A 125 4.36 1.34 27.62
C PRO A 125 5.79 1.24 27.09
N ALA A 126 6.71 1.89 27.80
CA ALA A 126 8.13 1.76 27.50
C ALA A 126 8.63 0.33 27.71
N GLY A 127 9.49 -0.14 26.79
CA GLY A 127 10.14 -1.44 26.91
C GLY A 127 11.47 -1.38 27.67
N THR A 128 11.95 -2.54 28.11
CA THR A 128 13.31 -2.70 28.64
C THR A 128 14.32 -2.70 27.49
N VAL A 129 15.55 -2.25 27.78
CA VAL A 129 16.64 -2.19 26.81
C VAL A 129 17.93 -2.72 27.43
N SER A 130 18.65 -3.55 26.68
CA SER A 130 19.91 -4.09 27.16
C SER A 130 20.95 -2.99 27.38
N SER A 131 21.51 -2.91 28.59
CA SER A 131 22.68 -2.09 28.88
C SER A 131 23.95 -2.55 28.14
N ALA A 132 23.89 -3.67 27.39
CA ALA A 132 24.99 -4.21 26.62
C ALA A 132 25.31 -3.41 25.35
N VAL A 133 24.45 -2.48 24.94
CA VAL A 133 24.62 -1.67 23.73
C VAL A 133 25.01 -0.23 24.10
N VAL A 134 25.91 0.37 23.35
CA VAL A 134 26.35 1.77 23.52
C VAL A 134 26.40 2.45 22.15
N VAL A 135 25.96 3.70 22.06
CA VAL A 135 26.14 4.54 20.87
C VAL A 135 27.42 5.34 21.01
N VAL A 136 28.27 5.28 20.00
CA VAL A 136 29.41 6.17 19.81
C VAL A 136 29.03 7.22 18.75
N ALA A 137 28.77 8.42 19.23
CA ALA A 137 28.13 9.48 18.46
C ALA A 137 29.15 10.41 17.77
N ILE A 138 28.92 10.66 16.49
CA ILE A 138 29.51 11.79 15.77
C ILE A 138 28.55 12.98 15.96
N ASP A 139 28.77 13.69 17.05
CA ASP A 139 27.96 14.82 17.52
C ASP A 139 28.70 16.16 17.41
N ASN A 140 28.12 17.22 17.96
CA ASN A 140 28.75 18.55 17.95
C ASN A 140 30.12 18.59 18.62
N ALA A 141 30.34 17.82 19.70
CA ALA A 141 31.63 17.76 20.37
C ALA A 141 32.67 17.05 19.50
N ALA A 142 32.28 15.98 18.82
CA ALA A 142 33.11 15.28 17.86
C ALA A 142 33.52 16.18 16.69
N ILE A 143 32.58 16.93 16.11
CA ILE A 143 32.88 17.85 15.01
C ILE A 143 33.82 18.99 15.46
N LYS A 144 33.59 19.56 16.65
CA LYS A 144 34.47 20.60 17.20
C LYS A 144 35.87 20.10 17.54
N GLY A 145 35.99 18.91 18.12
CA GLY A 145 37.26 18.38 18.62
C GLY A 145 38.11 17.67 17.57
N ILE A 146 37.48 17.02 16.58
CA ILE A 146 38.18 16.23 15.57
C ILE A 146 38.24 17.00 14.24
N GLY A 147 37.14 17.63 13.82
CA GLY A 147 37.04 18.43 12.60
C GLY A 147 35.73 18.23 11.85
N SER A 148 35.55 18.98 10.76
CA SER A 148 34.34 18.94 9.93
C SER A 148 34.08 17.57 9.29
N TRP A 149 32.82 17.15 9.27
CA TRP A 149 32.36 15.96 8.53
C TRP A 149 32.17 16.31 7.03
N PRO A 150 32.41 15.40 6.07
CA PRO A 150 32.86 14.01 6.23
C PRO A 150 34.31 13.87 6.66
N TRP A 151 34.57 12.98 7.61
CA TRP A 151 35.94 12.69 8.02
C TRP A 151 36.66 11.79 7.00
N PRO A 152 37.99 11.95 6.86
CA PRO A 152 38.80 10.97 6.16
C PRO A 152 38.76 9.61 6.88
N ARG A 153 38.87 8.52 6.11
CA ARG A 153 38.69 7.15 6.59
C ARG A 153 39.69 6.73 7.67
N ASP A 154 40.89 7.29 7.66
CA ASP A 154 41.94 7.09 8.67
C ASP A 154 41.46 7.43 10.10
N ARG A 155 40.64 8.47 10.26
CA ARG A 155 40.06 8.86 11.56
C ARG A 155 39.00 7.86 12.05
N ILE A 156 38.23 7.30 11.11
CA ILE A 156 37.28 6.23 11.42
C ILE A 156 38.06 4.97 11.82
N ALA A 157 39.12 4.63 11.08
CA ALA A 157 40.03 3.52 11.37
C ALA A 157 40.66 3.63 12.77
N ALA A 158 41.19 4.80 13.12
CA ALA A 158 41.76 5.08 14.44
C ALA A 158 40.73 4.96 15.57
N THR A 159 39.47 5.32 15.31
CA THR A 159 38.37 5.13 16.26
C THR A 159 38.08 3.64 16.48
N ILE A 160 38.03 2.84 15.42
CA ILE A 160 37.85 1.37 15.50
C ILE A 160 39.00 0.72 16.28
N ASP A 161 40.25 1.09 16.00
CA ASP A 161 41.42 0.56 16.71
C ASP A 161 41.39 0.89 18.21
N ARG A 162 40.88 2.08 18.60
CA ARG A 162 40.65 2.43 20.01
C ARG A 162 39.57 1.58 20.65
N LEU A 163 38.43 1.40 19.99
CA LEU A 163 37.35 0.53 20.48
C LEU A 163 37.83 -0.92 20.66
N ARG A 164 38.68 -1.41 19.75
CA ARG A 164 39.36 -2.70 19.89
C ARG A 164 40.20 -2.76 21.16
N ARG A 165 41.04 -1.74 21.42
CA ARG A 165 41.87 -1.66 22.64
C ARG A 165 41.03 -1.59 23.92
N PHE A 166 39.85 -0.96 23.88
CA PHE A 166 38.92 -0.93 25.00
C PHE A 166 38.16 -2.26 25.23
N GLY A 167 38.39 -3.28 24.38
CA GLY A 167 37.78 -4.60 24.53
C GLY A 167 36.29 -4.61 24.19
N VAL A 168 35.87 -3.78 23.22
CA VAL A 168 34.50 -3.79 22.68
C VAL A 168 34.20 -5.16 22.06
N ARG A 169 32.99 -5.66 22.31
CA ARG A 169 32.57 -7.00 21.88
C ARG A 169 32.31 -7.06 20.38
N ALA A 170 31.58 -6.09 19.85
CA ALA A 170 31.18 -6.00 18.45
C ALA A 170 30.94 -4.54 18.08
N ILE A 171 31.19 -4.18 16.82
CA ILE A 171 30.97 -2.83 16.30
C ILE A 171 29.96 -2.90 15.16
N GLY A 172 28.94 -2.05 15.22
CA GLY A 172 28.05 -1.74 14.11
C GLY A 172 28.38 -0.37 13.54
N ILE A 173 28.61 -0.26 12.24
CA ILE A 173 28.88 1.01 11.57
C ILE A 173 27.67 1.38 10.71
N THR A 174 27.01 2.49 11.04
CA THR A 174 25.85 3.02 10.30
C THR A 174 26.20 4.19 9.38
N LEU A 175 27.50 4.34 9.05
CA LEU A 175 28.03 5.45 8.24
C LEU A 175 27.93 5.11 6.75
N PRO A 176 27.77 6.11 5.86
CA PRO A 176 27.80 5.89 4.43
C PRO A 176 29.23 5.52 3.97
N LEU A 177 29.41 4.26 3.58
CA LEU A 177 30.68 3.69 3.11
C LEU A 177 30.62 3.22 1.65
N SER A 178 29.67 3.75 0.86
CA SER A 178 29.44 3.35 -0.54
C SER A 178 30.29 4.12 -1.56
N GLU A 179 30.91 5.21 -1.15
CA GLU A 179 31.70 6.11 -2.01
C GLU A 179 33.17 6.06 -1.61
N ALA A 180 34.06 5.96 -2.61
CA ALA A 180 35.50 5.94 -2.42
C ALA A 180 36.02 7.33 -2.04
N GLN A 181 36.91 7.38 -1.05
CA GLN A 181 37.65 8.58 -0.71
C GLN A 181 39.06 8.55 -1.29
N THR A 182 39.63 7.36 -1.50
CA THR A 182 40.92 7.20 -2.17
C THR A 182 40.78 7.58 -3.65
N PRO A 183 41.60 8.51 -4.19
CA PRO A 183 41.54 8.89 -5.60
C PRO A 183 41.79 7.70 -6.53
N PRO A 184 40.96 7.45 -7.56
CA PRO A 184 41.14 6.32 -8.49
C PRO A 184 42.50 6.33 -9.17
N ALA A 185 43.01 7.53 -9.49
CA ALA A 185 44.30 7.73 -10.13
C ALA A 185 45.50 7.36 -9.24
N LEU A 186 45.32 7.14 -7.93
CA LEU A 186 46.42 6.77 -7.04
C LEU A 186 47.03 5.42 -7.44
N ALA A 187 46.19 4.44 -7.82
CA ALA A 187 46.65 3.13 -8.27
C ALA A 187 47.45 3.23 -9.57
N ASP A 188 46.96 3.99 -10.55
CA ASP A 188 47.63 4.21 -11.83
C ASP A 188 48.94 4.98 -11.66
N LEU A 189 48.97 5.96 -10.75
CA LEU A 189 50.15 6.76 -10.46
C LEU A 189 51.25 5.91 -9.82
N VAL A 190 50.91 5.01 -8.89
CA VAL A 190 51.84 4.03 -8.33
C VAL A 190 52.33 3.07 -9.40
N ALA A 191 51.42 2.48 -10.19
CA ALA A 191 51.76 1.52 -11.23
C ALA A 191 52.70 2.12 -12.29
N ASN A 192 52.45 3.37 -12.72
CA ASN A 192 53.30 4.06 -13.69
C ASN A 192 54.65 4.49 -13.09
N ALA A 193 54.66 4.92 -11.83
CA ALA A 193 55.90 5.25 -11.14
C ALA A 193 56.81 4.03 -10.93
N THR A 194 56.23 2.87 -10.61
CA THR A 194 56.96 1.60 -10.50
C THR A 194 57.61 1.17 -11.81
N LYS A 195 57.00 1.51 -12.96
CA LYS A 195 57.55 1.23 -14.29
C LYS A 195 58.70 2.17 -14.69
N SER A 196 58.72 3.40 -14.20
CA SER A 196 59.60 4.46 -14.72
C SER A 196 60.93 4.60 -13.96
N ARG A 197 60.97 4.39 -12.62
CA ARG A 197 62.24 4.41 -11.84
C ARG A 197 62.17 3.55 -10.55
N ARG A 198 63.03 2.54 -10.45
CA ARG A 198 63.18 1.62 -9.28
C ARG A 198 63.48 2.30 -7.92
N GLY A 199 64.07 3.50 -7.90
CA GLY A 199 64.35 4.23 -6.65
C GLY A 199 63.20 5.13 -6.19
N LEU A 200 62.34 5.57 -7.12
CA LEU A 200 61.18 6.40 -6.84
C LEU A 200 60.00 5.55 -6.35
N SER A 201 59.93 4.29 -6.79
CA SER A 201 58.87 3.35 -6.42
C SER A 201 58.76 3.13 -4.92
N ALA A 202 59.86 2.88 -4.20
CA ALA A 202 59.80 2.61 -2.76
C ALA A 202 59.30 3.81 -1.93
N THR A 203 59.65 5.03 -2.36
CA THR A 203 59.15 6.26 -1.72
C THR A 203 57.68 6.47 -2.08
N LEU A 204 57.31 6.35 -3.36
CA LEU A 204 55.92 6.50 -3.82
C LEU A 204 54.98 5.46 -3.24
N GLU A 205 55.40 4.22 -3.09
CA GLU A 205 54.65 3.17 -2.41
C GLU A 205 54.39 3.55 -0.94
N LYS A 206 55.39 4.12 -0.24
CA LYS A 206 55.19 4.63 1.13
C LYS A 206 54.17 5.77 1.18
N TRP A 207 54.22 6.72 0.24
CA TRP A 207 53.25 7.82 0.17
C TRP A 207 51.85 7.32 -0.21
N ALA A 208 51.75 6.43 -1.19
CA ALA A 208 50.49 5.84 -1.62
C ALA A 208 49.83 5.05 -0.50
N THR A 209 50.60 4.28 0.27
CA THR A 209 50.09 3.57 1.45
C THR A 209 49.55 4.53 2.52
N ARG A 210 50.14 5.73 2.65
CA ARG A 210 49.63 6.79 3.56
C ARG A 210 48.42 7.53 3.01
N LEU A 211 48.25 7.58 1.70
CA LEU A 211 47.15 8.26 1.02
C LEU A 211 45.93 7.36 0.82
N ASP A 212 46.10 6.03 0.89
CA ASP A 212 45.02 5.06 0.76
C ASP A 212 44.24 4.88 2.08
N SER A 213 43.44 5.91 2.38
CA SER A 213 42.62 5.95 3.58
C SER A 213 41.53 4.86 3.60
N ASP A 214 40.99 4.46 2.44
CA ASP A 214 40.01 3.37 2.36
C ASP A 214 40.68 2.03 2.77
N ALA A 215 41.92 1.76 2.35
CA ALA A 215 42.64 0.57 2.81
C ALA A 215 42.98 0.60 4.32
N ASP A 216 43.26 1.77 4.90
CA ASP A 216 43.45 1.91 6.36
C ASP A 216 42.20 1.49 7.15
N LEU A 217 41.02 1.94 6.70
CA LEU A 217 39.75 1.58 7.31
C LEU A 217 39.43 0.09 7.12
N ALA A 218 39.61 -0.46 5.92
CA ALA A 218 39.41 -1.89 5.68
C ALA A 218 40.30 -2.74 6.60
N ARG A 219 41.59 -2.39 6.75
CA ARG A 219 42.49 -3.08 7.67
C ARG A 219 42.06 -2.94 9.13
N ALA A 220 41.57 -1.78 9.57
CA ALA A 220 41.07 -1.60 10.94
C ALA A 220 39.81 -2.44 11.22
N ILE A 221 38.89 -2.53 10.25
CA ILE A 221 37.70 -3.39 10.32
C ILE A 221 38.13 -4.87 10.47
N ALA A 222 39.02 -5.34 9.59
CA ALA A 222 39.54 -6.71 9.61
C ALA A 222 40.29 -7.03 10.92
N ARG A 223 41.13 -6.10 11.41
CA ARG A 223 41.88 -6.24 12.68
C ARG A 223 40.99 -6.41 13.90
N HIS A 224 39.78 -5.85 13.89
CA HIS A 224 38.80 -6.07 14.96
C HIS A 224 38.05 -7.40 14.76
N GLY A 225 37.77 -7.77 13.51
CA GLY A 225 37.15 -9.06 13.12
C GLY A 225 35.69 -9.25 13.54
N ARG A 226 35.09 -8.26 14.22
CA ARG A 226 33.70 -8.30 14.72
C ARG A 226 33.00 -7.00 14.43
N VAL A 227 32.96 -6.65 13.15
CA VAL A 227 32.35 -5.42 12.64
C VAL A 227 31.23 -5.76 11.66
N VAL A 228 30.06 -5.17 11.84
CA VAL A 228 28.94 -5.24 10.88
C VAL A 228 28.76 -3.87 10.25
N LEU A 229 28.58 -3.83 8.94
CA LEU A 229 28.33 -2.59 8.19
C LEU A 229 26.85 -2.49 7.80
N SER A 230 26.31 -1.28 7.79
CA SER A 230 24.96 -1.03 7.27
C SER A 230 24.99 -0.82 5.77
N ALA A 231 24.10 -1.50 5.04
CA ALA A 231 23.73 -1.15 3.69
C ALA A 231 22.39 -0.40 3.70
N GLY A 232 22.35 0.80 3.12
CA GLY A 232 21.16 1.67 3.16
C GLY A 232 20.04 1.14 2.25
N LEU A 233 18.87 0.89 2.82
CA LEU A 233 17.67 0.41 2.13
C LEU A 233 16.74 1.58 1.83
N THR A 234 16.42 1.76 0.56
CA THR A 234 15.35 2.67 0.14
C THR A 234 14.20 1.87 -0.47
N GLN A 235 12.98 2.17 -0.01
CA GLN A 235 11.74 1.64 -0.58
C GLN A 235 11.12 2.72 -1.45
N GLY A 236 10.76 2.42 -2.70
CA GLY A 236 10.16 3.41 -3.60
C GLY A 236 9.32 2.78 -4.70
N GLU A 237 8.26 3.48 -5.09
CA GLU A 237 7.54 3.27 -6.35
C GLU A 237 8.41 3.79 -7.51
N SER A 238 8.49 2.99 -8.56
CA SER A 238 9.32 3.19 -9.72
C SER A 238 9.09 4.56 -10.40
N THR A 239 10.13 5.39 -10.45
CA THR A 239 10.54 5.91 -11.76
C THR A 239 11.74 5.11 -12.24
N PRO A 240 11.66 4.45 -13.41
CA PRO A 240 12.80 3.81 -14.03
C PRO A 240 13.68 4.89 -14.68
N SER A 241 14.34 5.71 -13.87
CA SER A 241 15.50 6.46 -14.35
C SER A 241 16.72 5.56 -14.22
N ALA A 242 17.19 5.07 -15.37
CA ALA A 242 18.50 4.49 -15.65
C ALA A 242 19.27 3.94 -14.43
N GLY A 243 19.08 2.66 -14.10
CA GLY A 243 19.91 2.03 -13.06
C GLY A 243 19.42 0.71 -12.46
N THR A 244 18.44 0.02 -13.04
CA THR A 244 17.96 -1.29 -12.51
C THR A 244 19.10 -2.32 -12.37
N SER A 245 20.14 -2.22 -13.22
CA SER A 245 21.36 -3.03 -13.14
C SER A 245 22.21 -2.76 -11.90
N GLY A 246 22.15 -1.55 -11.34
CA GLY A 246 22.90 -1.18 -10.13
C GLY A 246 22.38 -1.88 -8.88
N SER A 247 21.05 -1.99 -8.71
CA SER A 247 20.47 -2.60 -7.50
C SER A 247 20.85 -4.07 -7.34
N ALA A 248 20.79 -4.87 -8.43
CA ALA A 248 21.16 -6.29 -8.39
C ALA A 248 22.65 -6.49 -8.05
N ALA A 249 23.54 -5.65 -8.61
CA ALA A 249 24.96 -5.67 -8.31
C ALA A 249 25.25 -5.28 -6.85
N GLU A 250 24.55 -4.28 -6.32
CA GLU A 250 24.65 -3.85 -4.91
C GLU A 250 24.19 -4.96 -3.96
N PHE A 251 23.08 -5.64 -4.26
CA PHE A 251 22.64 -6.84 -3.51
C PHE A 251 23.65 -7.99 -3.61
N GLY A 252 24.31 -8.15 -4.75
CA GLY A 252 25.36 -9.15 -4.96
C GLY A 252 26.58 -9.00 -4.03
N ARG A 253 26.78 -7.81 -3.44
CA ARG A 253 27.83 -7.57 -2.44
C ARG A 253 27.44 -8.05 -1.04
N LEU A 254 26.17 -8.34 -0.77
CA LEU A 254 25.71 -8.80 0.53
C LEU A 254 25.69 -10.34 0.61
N GLN A 255 25.90 -10.87 1.82
CA GLN A 255 25.83 -12.31 2.07
C GLN A 255 24.37 -12.74 2.25
N PRO A 256 23.83 -13.65 1.40
CA PRO A 256 22.48 -14.16 1.58
C PRO A 256 22.41 -15.13 2.77
N ALA A 257 21.29 -15.13 3.47
CA ALA A 257 20.97 -16.12 4.49
C ALA A 257 20.24 -17.32 3.89
N LYS A 258 20.25 -18.44 4.63
CA LYS A 258 19.46 -19.62 4.28
C LYS A 258 17.98 -19.27 4.32
N ILE A 259 17.23 -19.68 3.31
CA ILE A 259 15.77 -19.57 3.30
C ILE A 259 15.19 -20.95 3.62
N HIS A 260 14.19 -20.99 4.49
CA HIS A 260 13.40 -22.19 4.68
C HIS A 260 12.28 -22.24 3.64
N GLU A 261 12.09 -23.42 3.04
CA GLU A 261 11.00 -23.67 2.10
C GLU A 261 9.65 -23.40 2.78
N PRO A 262 8.76 -22.63 2.15
CA PRO A 262 7.44 -22.39 2.70
C PRO A 262 6.56 -23.65 2.64
N GLY A 263 5.62 -23.76 3.58
CA GLY A 263 4.63 -24.84 3.57
C GLY A 263 3.54 -24.66 2.51
N PHE A 264 2.86 -25.74 2.12
CA PHE A 264 1.81 -25.71 1.08
C PHE A 264 0.68 -24.69 1.31
N PHE A 265 0.29 -24.44 2.56
CA PHE A 265 -0.77 -23.49 2.92
C PHE A 265 -0.28 -22.05 3.15
N GLN A 266 0.96 -21.73 2.74
CA GLN A 266 1.59 -20.42 2.94
C GLN A 266 0.72 -19.27 2.44
N PHE A 267 0.08 -19.42 1.29
CA PHE A 267 -0.72 -18.35 0.69
C PHE A 267 -1.78 -17.79 1.65
N LEU A 268 -2.33 -18.59 2.57
CA LEU A 268 -3.33 -18.17 3.54
C LEU A 268 -2.80 -17.20 4.61
N VAL A 269 -1.50 -17.27 4.92
CA VAL A 269 -0.83 -16.46 5.94
C VAL A 269 0.27 -15.56 5.38
N ALA A 270 0.50 -15.61 4.06
CA ALA A 270 1.57 -14.86 3.41
C ALA A 270 1.38 -13.34 3.58
N PRO A 271 2.46 -12.59 3.89
CA PRO A 271 2.49 -11.14 3.80
C PRO A 271 2.24 -10.69 2.35
N PRO A 272 1.96 -9.39 2.12
CA PRO A 272 1.97 -8.84 0.77
C PRO A 272 3.32 -9.11 0.09
N SER A 273 3.31 -9.20 -1.25
CA SER A 273 4.55 -9.26 -2.05
C SER A 273 5.50 -8.13 -1.62
N ALA A 274 6.81 -8.37 -1.51
CA ALA A 274 7.75 -7.35 -1.04
C ALA A 274 7.91 -6.21 -2.08
N PRO A 275 8.06 -4.94 -1.65
CA PRO A 275 8.24 -3.85 -2.60
C PRO A 275 9.61 -3.97 -3.26
N ILE A 276 9.75 -3.41 -4.47
CA ILE A 276 11.05 -3.29 -5.12
C ILE A 276 11.96 -2.48 -4.21
N SER A 277 12.96 -3.17 -3.68
CA SER A 277 13.91 -2.62 -2.73
C SER A 277 15.19 -2.23 -3.47
N ARG A 278 15.74 -1.06 -3.15
CA ARG A 278 17.08 -0.66 -3.58
C ARG A 278 18.00 -0.63 -2.39
N VAL A 279 19.21 -1.13 -2.57
CA VAL A 279 20.23 -1.13 -1.53
C VAL A 279 21.46 -0.37 -2.01
N ARG A 280 22.03 0.40 -1.10
CA ARG A 280 23.33 1.06 -1.26
C ARG A 280 24.31 0.36 -0.34
N ALA A 281 25.08 -0.57 -0.89
CA ALA A 281 26.06 -1.36 -0.16
C ALA A 281 27.38 -0.58 0.03
N PRO A 282 28.18 -0.91 1.06
CA PRO A 282 29.55 -0.43 1.18
C PRO A 282 30.44 -0.87 0.01
N LEU A 283 31.58 -0.21 -0.15
CA LEU A 283 32.62 -0.63 -1.10
C LEU A 283 33.13 -2.05 -0.78
N MET A 284 33.53 -2.80 -1.81
CA MET A 284 34.00 -4.18 -1.70
C MET A 284 35.13 -4.39 -0.67
N PRO A 285 36.17 -3.53 -0.57
CA PRO A 285 37.21 -3.70 0.45
C PRO A 285 36.67 -3.71 1.88
N PHE A 286 35.57 -2.98 2.14
CA PHE A 286 34.92 -2.97 3.46
C PHE A 286 34.01 -4.18 3.66
N VAL A 287 33.32 -4.62 2.60
CA VAL A 287 32.47 -5.81 2.61
C VAL A 287 33.30 -7.05 2.97
N GLU A 288 34.47 -7.20 2.35
CA GLU A 288 35.40 -8.32 2.58
C GLU A 288 36.05 -8.28 3.96
N ALA A 289 36.36 -7.08 4.46
CA ALA A 289 36.95 -6.91 5.79
C ALA A 289 35.94 -7.12 6.94
N ALA A 290 34.65 -6.88 6.70
CA ALA A 290 33.62 -6.94 7.72
C ALA A 290 33.18 -8.38 8.02
N ALA A 291 32.68 -8.60 9.24
CA ALA A 291 32.06 -9.88 9.62
C ALA A 291 30.73 -10.11 8.88
N GLY A 292 30.11 -9.05 8.37
CA GLY A 292 28.92 -9.09 7.54
C GLY A 292 28.40 -7.69 7.22
N VAL A 293 27.59 -7.61 6.17
CA VAL A 293 26.88 -6.39 5.80
C VAL A 293 25.39 -6.68 5.90
N GLY A 294 24.67 -5.84 6.63
CA GLY A 294 23.25 -6.01 6.88
C GLY A 294 22.45 -4.82 6.38
N VAL A 295 21.23 -5.11 5.94
CA VAL A 295 20.33 -4.10 5.37
C VAL A 295 19.73 -3.24 6.51
N ASN A 296 19.76 -1.92 6.37
CA ASN A 296 19.20 -0.97 7.34
C ASN A 296 18.43 0.12 6.61
N PRO A 297 17.30 0.65 7.12
CA PRO A 297 16.58 1.75 6.46
C PRO A 297 17.51 2.95 6.23
N ASP A 298 17.54 3.47 5.00
CA ASP A 298 18.24 4.73 4.73
C ASP A 298 17.39 5.88 5.30
N PRO A 299 17.92 6.69 6.23
CA PRO A 299 17.18 7.82 6.78
C PRO A 299 16.87 8.90 5.72
N ARG A 300 17.55 8.88 4.57
CA ARG A 300 17.28 9.79 3.45
C ARG A 300 16.01 9.35 2.72
N GLY A 301 14.87 9.91 3.14
CA GLY A 301 13.57 9.73 2.48
C GLY A 301 12.54 8.95 3.27
N VAL A 302 12.82 8.60 4.54
CA VAL A 302 11.88 7.88 5.41
C VAL A 302 11.68 8.65 6.72
N GLU A 303 10.51 9.26 6.88
CA GLU A 303 10.16 10.03 8.10
C GLU A 303 9.79 9.12 9.29
N SER A 304 9.27 7.91 9.03
CA SER A 304 8.79 6.96 10.05
C SER A 304 9.41 5.58 9.84
N THR A 305 10.14 5.08 10.84
CA THR A 305 10.74 3.73 10.84
C THR A 305 10.39 2.95 12.13
N PRO A 306 9.11 2.76 12.45
CA PRO A 306 8.69 2.05 13.66
C PRO A 306 9.07 0.55 13.64
N ALA A 307 9.42 0.02 12.46
CA ALA A 307 9.91 -1.33 12.30
C ALA A 307 11.29 -1.33 11.63
N MET A 308 12.17 -2.20 12.12
CA MET A 308 13.52 -2.43 11.59
C MET A 308 13.55 -3.75 10.82
N PRO A 309 14.14 -3.80 9.60
CA PRO A 309 14.18 -5.03 8.84
C PRO A 309 15.02 -6.08 9.58
N LEU A 310 14.44 -7.26 9.82
CA LEU A 310 15.17 -8.46 10.24
C LEU A 310 15.80 -9.16 9.06
N ALA A 311 15.12 -9.12 7.91
CA ALA A 311 15.61 -9.57 6.61
C ALA A 311 14.82 -8.88 5.48
N VAL A 312 15.41 -8.83 4.30
CA VAL A 312 14.77 -8.37 3.06
C VAL A 312 14.83 -9.48 2.03
N LEU A 313 13.69 -9.78 1.40
CA LEU A 313 13.61 -10.73 0.29
C LEU A 313 13.85 -9.98 -1.02
N ASN A 314 14.72 -10.52 -1.88
CA ASN A 314 14.94 -10.02 -3.23
C ASN A 314 15.14 -11.21 -4.19
N GLY A 315 14.09 -11.54 -4.95
CA GLY A 315 13.98 -12.80 -5.67
C GLY A 315 14.00 -13.98 -4.70
N ASP A 316 14.76 -15.02 -5.05
CA ASP A 316 14.89 -16.25 -4.25
C ASP A 316 15.96 -16.16 -3.15
N LYS A 317 16.44 -14.94 -2.84
CA LYS A 317 17.48 -14.70 -1.84
C LYS A 317 16.96 -13.80 -0.72
N ALA A 318 17.37 -14.13 0.50
CA ALA A 318 17.07 -13.33 1.68
C ALA A 318 18.35 -12.69 2.22
N TYR A 319 18.30 -11.39 2.48
CA TYR A 319 19.42 -10.61 2.99
C TYR A 319 19.13 -10.19 4.42
N PRO A 320 19.93 -10.62 5.40
CA PRO A 320 19.72 -10.24 6.80
C PRO A 320 19.76 -8.73 7.02
N GLY A 321 18.91 -8.29 7.94
CA GLY A 321 18.95 -6.93 8.45
C GLY A 321 20.19 -6.67 9.30
N PHE A 322 20.59 -5.40 9.35
CA PHE A 322 21.73 -4.94 10.15
C PHE A 322 21.57 -5.31 11.63
N ILE A 323 20.36 -5.11 12.18
CA ILE A 323 20.08 -5.43 13.60
C ILE A 323 20.19 -6.93 13.88
N THR A 324 19.85 -7.78 12.91
CA THR A 324 19.94 -9.25 13.01
C THR A 324 21.38 -9.70 13.08
N LEU A 325 22.21 -9.24 12.13
CA LEU A 325 23.63 -9.57 12.08
C LEU A 325 24.36 -9.06 13.32
N LEU A 326 24.12 -7.81 13.71
CA LEU A 326 24.79 -7.22 14.88
C LEU A 326 24.38 -7.93 16.18
N SER A 327 23.11 -8.32 16.32
CA SER A 327 22.65 -9.08 17.50
C SER A 327 23.19 -10.51 17.53
N ALA A 328 23.28 -11.18 16.38
CA ALA A 328 23.95 -12.48 16.26
C ALA A 328 25.42 -12.37 16.69
N LEU A 329 26.13 -11.37 16.16
CA LEU A 329 27.53 -11.11 16.49
C LEU A 329 27.72 -10.76 17.97
N ALA A 330 26.82 -9.94 18.55
CA ALA A 330 26.83 -9.59 19.97
C ALA A 330 26.63 -10.81 20.89
N ARG A 331 25.90 -11.83 20.42
CA ARG A 331 25.67 -13.11 21.10
C ARG A 331 26.68 -14.20 20.73
N ARG A 332 27.71 -13.88 19.94
CA ARG A 332 28.74 -14.82 19.44
C ARG A 332 28.15 -15.97 18.61
N ILE A 333 27.08 -15.69 17.87
CA ILE A 333 26.43 -16.64 16.97
C ILE A 333 27.03 -16.46 15.56
N PRO A 334 27.43 -17.54 14.86
CA PRO A 334 28.00 -17.44 13.52
C PRO A 334 26.95 -16.99 12.50
N MET A 335 27.33 -16.12 11.55
CA MET A 335 26.40 -15.54 10.56
C MET A 335 25.72 -16.59 9.68
N GLY A 336 26.43 -17.68 9.33
CA GLY A 336 25.86 -18.79 8.55
C GLY A 336 24.78 -19.62 9.28
N SER A 337 24.53 -19.35 10.56
CA SER A 337 23.43 -19.97 11.34
C SER A 337 22.17 -19.11 11.39
N ILE A 338 22.13 -18.03 10.62
CA ILE A 338 20.93 -17.21 10.42
C ILE A 338 20.12 -17.83 9.29
N ALA A 339 18.86 -18.11 9.58
CA ALA A 339 17.90 -18.59 8.59
C ALA A 339 16.68 -17.68 8.57
N VAL A 340 16.25 -17.32 7.37
CA VAL A 340 15.03 -16.54 7.13
C VAL A 340 13.92 -17.53 6.83
N MET A 341 12.84 -17.41 7.59
CA MET A 341 11.64 -18.22 7.42
C MET A 341 10.56 -17.27 6.90
N PRO A 342 10.30 -17.25 5.58
CA PRO A 342 9.18 -16.48 5.03
C PRO A 342 7.92 -16.75 5.87
N ASP A 343 7.13 -15.71 6.14
CA ASP A 343 5.85 -15.77 6.87
C ASP A 343 5.91 -16.16 8.36
N TYR A 344 7.08 -16.51 8.88
CA TYR A 344 7.28 -16.75 10.31
C TYR A 344 8.18 -15.68 10.93
N GLY A 345 9.32 -15.40 10.30
CA GLY A 345 10.31 -14.46 10.81
C GLY A 345 11.75 -14.91 10.58
N VAL A 346 12.61 -14.73 11.58
CA VAL A 346 14.04 -15.02 11.46
C VAL A 346 14.51 -15.90 12.61
N GLN A 347 15.27 -16.94 12.26
CA GLN A 347 15.95 -17.79 13.21
C GLN A 347 17.42 -17.37 13.33
N ILE A 348 17.87 -17.11 14.57
CA ILE A 348 19.26 -16.75 14.90
C ILE A 348 19.87 -17.89 15.72
N GLY A 349 20.74 -18.68 15.09
CA GLY A 349 21.32 -19.87 15.70
C GLY A 349 20.28 -21.01 15.85
N LYS A 350 20.50 -21.93 16.80
CA LYS A 350 19.60 -23.09 16.99
C LYS A 350 18.36 -22.81 17.84
N LYS A 351 18.44 -21.85 18.77
CA LYS A 351 17.43 -21.67 19.83
C LYS A 351 16.57 -20.40 19.69
N THR A 352 17.03 -19.41 18.93
CA THR A 352 16.35 -18.12 18.88
C THR A 352 15.50 -18.02 17.64
N LYS A 353 14.17 -17.99 17.80
CA LYS A 353 13.22 -17.73 16.73
C LYS A 353 12.51 -16.42 17.02
N ILE A 354 12.58 -15.49 16.09
CA ILE A 354 11.95 -14.19 16.20
C ILE A 354 10.75 -14.20 15.28
N VAL A 355 9.57 -14.08 15.88
CA VAL A 355 8.30 -14.12 15.16
C VAL A 355 8.01 -12.73 14.61
N ALA A 356 8.10 -12.61 13.29
CA ALA A 356 7.84 -11.39 12.54
C ALA A 356 7.49 -11.81 11.09
N PRO A 357 6.22 -12.15 10.81
CA PRO A 357 5.80 -12.63 9.49
C PRO A 357 6.12 -11.68 8.33
N ASP A 358 6.19 -10.38 8.61
CA ASP A 358 6.56 -9.35 7.66
C ASP A 358 8.08 -9.07 7.60
N LEU A 359 8.87 -9.88 8.30
CA LEU A 359 10.32 -9.78 8.47
C LEU A 359 10.79 -8.43 9.06
N ASN A 360 9.93 -7.71 9.79
CA ASN A 360 10.31 -6.49 10.49
C ASN A 360 10.17 -6.61 12.00
N TYR A 361 11.23 -6.22 12.71
CA TYR A 361 11.27 -6.11 14.15
C TYR A 361 10.67 -4.80 14.62
N ARG A 362 9.69 -4.85 15.52
CA ARG A 362 9.08 -3.67 16.14
C ARG A 362 9.50 -3.61 17.61
N SER A 363 10.48 -2.77 17.93
CA SER A 363 10.89 -2.53 19.31
C SER A 363 9.79 -1.77 20.06
N LEU A 364 9.64 -2.08 21.34
CA LEU A 364 8.86 -1.24 22.26
C LEU A 364 9.52 0.14 22.40
N PRO A 365 8.75 1.20 22.68
CA PRO A 365 9.31 2.54 22.78
C PRO A 365 10.34 2.65 23.91
N PRO A 366 11.42 3.45 23.75
CA PRO A 366 12.35 3.73 24.83
C PRO A 366 11.68 4.46 26.00
N ALA A 367 12.17 4.21 27.21
CA ALA A 367 11.65 4.86 28.41
C ALA A 367 11.86 6.38 28.40
N SER A 368 10.84 7.10 28.87
CA SER A 368 10.85 8.56 29.04
C SER A 368 10.97 8.92 30.52
N GLY A 369 11.91 9.82 30.86
CA GLY A 369 12.13 10.27 32.24
C GLY A 369 13.62 10.34 32.64
N LYS A 370 13.91 10.94 33.80
CA LYS A 370 15.29 11.13 34.31
C LYS A 370 15.98 9.82 34.71
N ASN A 371 15.21 8.82 35.15
CA ASN A 371 15.71 7.49 35.55
C ASN A 371 15.42 6.41 34.50
N ALA A 372 15.04 6.81 33.28
CA ALA A 372 14.72 5.88 32.22
C ALA A 372 15.99 5.15 31.74
N GLU A 373 15.95 3.82 31.74
CA GLU A 373 16.97 3.01 31.09
C GLU A 373 16.98 3.33 29.59
N ARG A 374 18.09 3.91 29.14
CA ARG A 374 18.30 4.32 27.74
C ARG A 374 19.63 3.80 27.27
N VAL A 375 19.74 3.61 25.96
CA VAL A 375 21.03 3.29 25.36
C VAL A 375 22.01 4.44 25.62
N PRO A 376 23.13 4.20 26.32
CA PRO A 376 24.12 5.23 26.62
C PRO A 376 24.76 5.77 25.34
N ILE A 377 24.96 7.08 25.30
CA ILE A 377 25.58 7.78 24.17
C ILE A 377 26.91 8.37 24.63
N ILE A 378 27.98 8.10 23.89
CA ILE A 378 29.33 8.60 24.15
C ILE A 378 29.83 9.29 22.87
N SER A 379 30.20 10.57 22.94
CA SER A 379 30.79 11.26 21.79
C SER A 379 32.12 10.60 21.38
N VAL A 380 32.40 10.52 20.08
CA VAL A 380 33.72 10.09 19.58
C VAL A 380 34.83 10.98 20.12
N ALA A 381 34.59 12.29 20.33
CA ALA A 381 35.59 13.19 20.92
C ALA A 381 36.11 12.68 22.27
N LYS A 382 35.21 12.14 23.10
CA LYS A 382 35.57 11.61 24.43
C LYS A 382 36.46 10.37 24.34
N LEU A 383 36.31 9.57 23.28
CA LEU A 383 37.20 8.44 23.01
C LEU A 383 38.62 8.89 22.60
N TRP A 384 38.79 10.18 22.28
CA TRP A 384 40.04 10.78 21.85
C TRP A 384 40.78 11.57 22.92
N GLU A 385 40.18 11.75 24.09
CA GLU A 385 40.81 12.35 25.26
C GLU A 385 41.88 11.42 25.87
N SER A 386 43.02 11.98 26.30
CA SER A 386 44.20 11.24 26.79
C SER A 386 44.01 10.50 28.13
N GLY A 387 42.83 10.56 28.77
CA GLY A 387 42.51 9.87 30.03
C GLY A 387 41.33 8.91 29.97
N PHE A 388 40.74 8.68 28.79
CA PHE A 388 39.54 7.84 28.70
C PHE A 388 39.88 6.34 28.84
N SER A 389 39.52 5.74 29.97
CA SER A 389 39.86 4.34 30.32
C SER A 389 39.06 3.27 29.56
N GLY A 390 38.01 3.63 28.81
CA GLY A 390 37.19 2.67 28.07
C GLY A 390 36.41 1.66 28.92
N ARG A 391 36.45 1.73 30.26
CA ARG A 391 35.83 0.75 31.16
C ARG A 391 34.34 0.52 30.88
N LYS A 392 33.61 1.58 30.52
CA LYS A 392 32.18 1.53 30.16
C LYS A 392 31.89 0.82 28.83
N LEU A 393 32.90 0.62 27.98
CA LEU A 393 32.79 0.01 26.65
C LEU A 393 33.25 -1.45 26.61
N LYS A 394 33.98 -1.91 27.64
CA LYS A 394 34.48 -3.28 27.71
C LYS A 394 33.33 -4.28 27.62
N ASN A 395 33.44 -5.22 26.70
CA ASN A 395 32.46 -6.28 26.43
C ASN A 395 31.06 -5.78 26.01
N LYS A 396 30.93 -4.51 25.59
CA LYS A 396 29.70 -3.93 25.04
C LYS A 396 29.67 -4.04 23.51
N THR A 397 28.47 -3.98 22.93
CA THR A 397 28.27 -3.79 21.50
C THR A 397 28.16 -2.29 21.22
N VAL A 398 28.95 -1.77 20.28
CA VAL A 398 29.02 -0.34 19.98
C VAL A 398 28.43 -0.06 18.61
N LEU A 399 27.56 0.95 18.50
CA LEU A 399 27.12 1.48 17.20
C LEU A 399 27.75 2.84 16.95
N ILE A 400 28.37 3.03 15.79
CA ILE A 400 29.00 4.29 15.37
C ILE A 400 28.11 4.95 14.31
N GLY A 401 27.72 6.21 14.55
CA GLY A 401 26.88 6.94 13.60
C GLY A 401 26.74 8.43 13.92
N LEU A 402 26.12 9.14 12.97
CA LEU A 402 25.80 10.56 13.09
C LEU A 402 24.64 10.76 14.06
N THR A 403 24.73 11.77 14.93
CA THR A 403 23.64 12.18 15.82
C THR A 403 23.29 13.65 15.73
N ARG A 404 24.10 14.44 15.00
CA ARG A 404 23.86 15.87 14.78
C ARG A 404 22.72 16.06 13.77
N PRO A 405 21.65 16.83 14.11
CA PRO A 405 20.50 17.05 13.23
C PRO A 405 20.84 17.60 11.83
N ASP A 406 21.83 18.49 11.73
CA ASP A 406 22.26 19.07 10.44
C ASP A 406 22.88 18.03 9.48
N LEU A 407 23.39 16.92 10.02
CA LEU A 407 24.06 15.87 9.24
C LEU A 407 23.16 14.65 9.02
N THR A 408 22.12 14.47 9.83
CA THR A 408 21.19 13.35 9.71
C THR A 408 19.79 13.74 10.20
N PRO A 409 18.73 13.50 9.41
CA PRO A 409 17.36 13.78 9.84
C PRO A 409 16.97 12.85 10.99
N LEU A 410 16.15 13.36 11.91
CA LEU A 410 15.54 12.53 12.94
C LEU A 410 14.53 11.58 12.30
N VAL A 411 14.45 10.36 12.82
CA VAL A 411 13.45 9.37 12.41
C VAL A 411 12.44 9.16 13.53
N ARG A 412 11.18 9.00 13.17
CA ARG A 412 10.12 8.64 14.11
C ARG A 412 10.05 7.13 14.29
N GLY A 413 10.32 6.65 15.50
CA GLY A 413 10.23 5.24 15.89
C GLY A 413 8.86 4.85 16.47
N THR A 414 8.75 3.60 16.96
CA THR A 414 7.59 3.14 17.73
C THR A 414 7.31 4.07 18.90
N GLY A 415 6.03 4.33 19.17
CA GLY A 415 5.64 5.28 20.22
C GLY A 415 5.68 6.74 19.78
N GLY A 416 6.02 7.02 18.52
CA GLY A 416 6.10 8.39 17.99
C GLY A 416 7.32 9.18 18.47
N ILE A 417 8.32 8.50 19.02
CA ILE A 417 9.53 9.14 19.55
C ILE A 417 10.50 9.44 18.41
N GLU A 418 10.99 10.68 18.36
CA GLU A 418 11.94 11.13 17.34
C GLU A 418 13.38 11.05 17.87
N LEU A 419 14.22 10.27 17.20
CA LEU A 419 15.60 10.03 17.59
C LEU A 419 16.52 10.07 16.36
N PRO A 420 17.82 10.36 16.55
CA PRO A 420 18.79 10.15 15.48
C PRO A 420 18.78 8.67 15.03
N PRO A 421 18.94 8.38 13.73
CA PRO A 421 18.81 7.02 13.20
C PRO A 421 19.71 5.99 13.90
N VAL A 422 20.97 6.35 14.20
CA VAL A 422 21.89 5.45 14.91
C VAL A 422 21.40 5.12 16.33
N VAL A 423 20.78 6.07 17.01
CA VAL A 423 20.23 5.87 18.37
C VAL A 423 19.02 4.96 18.31
N TRP A 424 18.16 5.14 17.30
CA TRP A 424 17.00 4.27 17.06
C TRP A 424 17.39 2.85 16.65
N THR A 425 18.41 2.68 15.78
CA THR A 425 18.99 1.37 15.45
C THR A 425 19.61 0.72 16.69
N ALA A 426 20.35 1.47 17.51
CA ALA A 426 20.94 0.95 18.74
C ALA A 426 19.88 0.52 19.76
N HIS A 427 18.82 1.31 19.92
CA HIS A 427 17.64 0.95 20.70
C HIS A 427 17.01 -0.36 20.21
N SER A 428 16.87 -0.51 18.91
CA SER A 428 16.30 -1.72 18.29
C SER A 428 17.20 -2.94 18.51
N VAL A 429 18.52 -2.81 18.42
CA VAL A 429 19.49 -3.88 18.75
C VAL A 429 19.43 -4.22 20.24
N ALA A 430 19.39 -3.22 21.13
CA ALA A 430 19.30 -3.43 22.57
C ALA A 430 18.00 -4.15 22.95
N SER A 431 16.89 -3.77 22.33
CA SER A 431 15.58 -4.40 22.50
C SER A 431 15.57 -5.83 21.97
N LEU A 432 16.18 -6.07 20.81
CA LEU A 432 16.32 -7.38 20.18
C LEU A 432 17.12 -8.38 21.02
N LEU A 433 18.12 -7.89 21.76
CA LEU A 433 18.90 -8.70 22.69
C LEU A 433 18.10 -9.13 23.93
N GLU A 434 17.08 -8.36 24.32
CA GLU A 434 16.17 -8.69 25.43
C GLU A 434 14.84 -9.31 24.99
N PHE A 435 14.62 -9.45 23.67
CA PHE A 435 13.33 -9.85 23.09
C PHE A 435 12.16 -8.92 23.45
N SER A 436 12.47 -7.66 23.72
CA SER A 436 11.53 -6.58 24.03
C SER A 436 10.92 -6.05 22.72
N GLN A 437 9.81 -6.64 22.28
CA GLN A 437 9.19 -6.33 20.99
C GLN A 437 7.66 -6.32 21.05
N VAL A 438 7.06 -5.66 20.08
CA VAL A 438 5.64 -5.86 19.76
C VAL A 438 5.52 -7.14 18.95
N HIS A 439 4.78 -8.10 19.49
CA HIS A 439 4.54 -9.40 18.89
C HIS A 439 3.50 -9.30 17.77
N MET A 440 3.86 -9.83 16.61
CA MET A 440 2.96 -10.05 15.49
C MET A 440 2.72 -11.57 15.37
N PRO A 441 1.48 -12.07 15.60
CA PRO A 441 1.18 -13.49 15.47
C PRO A 441 1.57 -14.04 14.09
N VAL A 442 2.06 -15.29 14.02
CA VAL A 442 2.34 -15.96 12.73
C VAL A 442 1.11 -15.95 11.82
N ALA A 443 -0.07 -16.16 12.41
CA ALA A 443 -1.34 -16.15 11.69
C ALA A 443 -1.91 -14.75 11.43
N PHE A 444 -1.16 -13.66 11.59
CA PHE A 444 -1.68 -12.28 11.47
C PHE A 444 -2.45 -12.06 10.15
N TYR A 445 -1.84 -12.35 9.01
CA TYR A 445 -2.51 -12.17 7.72
C TYR A 445 -3.67 -13.14 7.51
N GLY A 446 -3.57 -14.36 8.04
CA GLY A 446 -4.66 -15.33 8.03
C GLY A 446 -5.86 -14.86 8.87
N LEU A 447 -5.60 -14.32 10.06
CA LEU A 447 -6.60 -13.76 10.97
C LEU A 447 -7.28 -12.55 10.33
N GLN A 448 -6.52 -11.67 9.68
CA GLN A 448 -7.04 -10.52 8.92
C GLN A 448 -8.08 -10.97 7.88
N ARG A 449 -7.72 -11.98 7.07
CA ARG A 449 -8.58 -12.52 6.00
C ARG A 449 -9.78 -13.27 6.58
N ALA A 450 -9.57 -14.07 7.61
CA ALA A 450 -10.65 -14.78 8.31
C ALA A 450 -11.67 -13.81 8.91
N LEU A 451 -11.22 -12.71 9.52
CA LEU A 451 -12.08 -11.65 10.03
C LEU A 451 -12.89 -10.98 8.92
N ILE A 452 -12.29 -10.67 7.77
CA ILE A 452 -13.02 -10.12 6.61
C ILE A 452 -14.13 -11.08 6.17
N LEU A 453 -13.82 -12.37 6.03
CA LEU A 453 -14.79 -13.39 5.63
C LEU A 453 -15.90 -13.59 6.67
N LEU A 454 -15.56 -13.56 7.95
CA LEU A 454 -16.52 -13.65 9.06
C LEU A 454 -17.48 -12.45 9.05
N LEU A 455 -16.95 -11.23 8.91
CA LEU A 455 -17.75 -10.01 8.82
C LEU A 455 -18.62 -10.00 7.56
N ALA A 456 -18.11 -10.50 6.43
CA ALA A 456 -18.90 -10.68 5.21
C ALA A 456 -20.06 -11.66 5.44
N GLY A 457 -19.79 -12.80 6.09
CA GLY A 457 -20.81 -13.78 6.50
C GLY A 457 -21.89 -13.16 7.38
N ALA A 458 -21.50 -12.37 8.37
CA ALA A 458 -22.44 -11.63 9.23
C ALA A 458 -23.33 -10.68 8.41
N LEU A 459 -22.76 -9.90 7.49
CA LEU A 459 -23.52 -8.98 6.62
C LEU A 459 -24.48 -9.70 5.65
N LEU A 460 -24.20 -10.95 5.26
CA LEU A 460 -25.08 -11.75 4.41
C LEU A 460 -26.34 -12.25 5.13
N ILE A 461 -26.25 -12.46 6.45
CA ILE A 461 -27.36 -12.91 7.30
C ILE A 461 -28.28 -11.73 7.64
N VAL A 462 -27.73 -10.51 7.76
CA VAL A 462 -28.49 -9.32 8.15
C VAL A 462 -29.58 -8.96 7.11
N PRO A 463 -30.86 -8.81 7.52
CA PRO A 463 -31.95 -8.46 6.61
C PRO A 463 -31.76 -7.12 5.90
N ARG A 464 -32.20 -7.04 4.64
CA ARG A 464 -32.06 -5.83 3.80
C ARG A 464 -32.58 -4.53 4.44
N ARG A 465 -33.58 -4.61 5.32
CA ARG A 465 -34.15 -3.48 6.05
C ARG A 465 -33.16 -2.80 7.00
N TRP A 466 -32.19 -3.54 7.52
CA TRP A 466 -31.22 -3.05 8.51
C TRP A 466 -30.04 -2.29 7.89
N HIS A 467 -29.84 -2.42 6.57
CA HIS A 467 -28.79 -1.69 5.83
C HIS A 467 -29.14 -0.20 5.58
N GLY A 468 -29.84 0.45 6.53
CA GLY A 468 -30.17 1.88 6.55
C GLY A 468 -29.32 2.64 7.56
N ARG A 469 -29.91 3.63 8.24
CA ARG A 469 -29.23 4.39 9.31
C ARG A 469 -28.79 3.50 10.47
N THR A 470 -29.62 2.53 10.86
CA THR A 470 -29.31 1.58 11.93
C THR A 470 -28.08 0.74 11.60
N GLY A 471 -27.93 0.29 10.36
CA GLY A 471 -26.76 -0.47 9.92
C GLY A 471 -25.45 0.33 10.01
N TRP A 472 -25.48 1.63 9.73
CA TRP A 472 -24.30 2.50 9.93
C TRP A 472 -23.93 2.63 11.41
N ILE A 473 -24.92 2.85 12.29
CA ILE A 473 -24.68 2.93 13.73
C ILE A 473 -24.03 1.65 14.23
N VAL A 474 -24.63 0.49 13.92
CA VAL A 474 -24.08 -0.82 14.33
C VAL A 474 -22.68 -1.04 13.75
N THR A 475 -22.48 -0.74 12.48
CA THR A 475 -21.18 -0.90 11.80
C THR A 475 -20.08 -0.05 12.45
N VAL A 476 -20.36 1.23 12.70
CA VAL A 476 -19.41 2.14 13.34
C VAL A 476 -19.14 1.69 14.78
N SER A 477 -20.18 1.32 15.54
CA SER A 477 -20.02 0.80 16.90
C SER A 477 -19.13 -0.46 16.94
N VAL A 478 -19.37 -1.44 16.04
CA VAL A 478 -18.54 -2.64 15.93
C VAL A 478 -17.10 -2.27 15.56
N GLY A 479 -16.90 -1.38 14.59
CA GLY A 479 -15.57 -0.93 14.19
C GLY A 479 -14.81 -0.25 15.33
N VAL A 480 -15.48 0.60 16.11
CA VAL A 480 -14.91 1.23 17.31
C VAL A 480 -14.53 0.18 18.35
N VAL A 481 -15.39 -0.81 18.61
CA VAL A 481 -15.07 -1.90 19.56
C VAL A 481 -13.86 -2.71 19.08
N MET A 482 -13.75 -3.02 17.78
CA MET A 482 -12.61 -3.76 17.23
C MET A 482 -11.29 -2.99 17.36
N LEU A 483 -11.27 -1.69 17.03
CA LEU A 483 -10.07 -0.86 17.17
C LEU A 483 -9.69 -0.63 18.64
N ASN A 484 -10.68 -0.51 19.54
CA ASN A 484 -10.41 -0.44 20.97
C ASN A 484 -9.87 -1.77 21.51
N ALA A 485 -10.37 -2.91 21.02
CA ALA A 485 -9.83 -4.22 21.38
C ALA A 485 -8.38 -4.37 20.93
N GLU A 486 -8.05 -3.93 19.71
CA GLU A 486 -6.65 -3.85 19.24
C GLU A 486 -5.80 -2.99 20.17
N LEU A 487 -6.25 -1.77 20.50
CA LEU A 487 -5.53 -0.87 21.40
C LEU A 487 -5.28 -1.49 22.78
N VAL A 488 -6.30 -2.10 23.38
CA VAL A 488 -6.18 -2.74 24.70
C VAL A 488 -5.18 -3.89 24.64
N VAL A 489 -5.34 -4.81 23.69
CA VAL A 489 -4.45 -5.98 23.52
C VAL A 489 -3.02 -5.54 23.19
N LEU A 490 -2.83 -4.47 22.43
CA LEU A 490 -1.52 -3.92 22.12
C LEU A 490 -0.84 -3.39 23.38
N ILE A 491 -1.56 -2.69 24.26
CA ILE A 491 -1.00 -2.13 25.50
C ILE A 491 -0.73 -3.23 26.54
N THR A 492 -1.66 -4.17 26.73
CA THR A 492 -1.57 -5.17 27.80
C THR A 492 -0.70 -6.36 27.44
N ASN A 493 -0.76 -6.83 26.20
CA ASN A 493 -0.10 -8.05 25.75
C ASN A 493 1.02 -7.78 24.73
N GLN A 494 1.25 -6.50 24.36
CA GLN A 494 2.24 -6.12 23.34
C GLN A 494 1.97 -6.85 22.01
N LEU A 495 0.71 -7.18 21.74
CA LEU A 495 0.30 -8.00 20.60
C LEU A 495 -0.43 -7.12 19.59
N TRP A 496 0.08 -7.08 18.36
CA TRP A 496 -0.56 -6.34 17.28
C TRP A 496 -1.57 -7.24 16.54
N LEU A 497 -2.84 -6.81 16.53
CA LEU A 497 -3.93 -7.51 15.85
C LEU A 497 -4.32 -6.77 14.56
N PRO A 498 -4.66 -7.50 13.48
CA PRO A 498 -4.94 -6.93 12.17
C PRO A 498 -6.39 -6.42 12.06
N MET A 499 -6.79 -5.40 12.83
CA MET A 499 -8.18 -4.94 12.89
C MET A 499 -8.49 -3.78 11.93
N ALA A 500 -7.49 -3.04 11.45
CA ALA A 500 -7.74 -1.83 10.65
C ALA A 500 -8.36 -2.14 9.29
N VAL A 501 -7.81 -3.10 8.54
CA VAL A 501 -8.36 -3.48 7.23
C VAL A 501 -9.74 -4.14 7.33
N PRO A 502 -10.03 -5.07 8.27
CA PRO A 502 -11.38 -5.58 8.49
C PRO A 502 -12.41 -4.49 8.83
N VAL A 503 -12.04 -3.48 9.61
CA VAL A 503 -12.93 -2.33 9.89
C VAL A 503 -13.15 -1.49 8.63
N LEU A 504 -12.12 -1.27 7.82
CA LEU A 504 -12.25 -0.60 6.52
C LEU A 504 -13.16 -1.37 5.55
N PHE A 505 -13.08 -2.70 5.55
CA PHE A 505 -14.00 -3.57 4.80
C PHE A 505 -15.44 -3.35 5.27
N LEU A 506 -15.68 -3.39 6.58
CA LEU A 506 -17.01 -3.24 7.17
C LEU A 506 -17.65 -1.90 6.77
N LEU A 507 -16.88 -0.80 6.88
CA LEU A 507 -17.32 0.54 6.51
C LEU A 507 -17.61 0.65 5.00
N THR A 508 -16.71 0.12 4.16
CA THR A 508 -16.87 0.15 2.70
C THR A 508 -18.07 -0.69 2.25
N ALA A 509 -18.23 -1.89 2.79
CA ALA A 509 -19.36 -2.77 2.49
C ALA A 509 -20.69 -2.11 2.90
N GLN A 510 -20.74 -1.52 4.10
CA GLN A 510 -21.92 -0.79 4.57
C GLN A 510 -22.24 0.43 3.69
N ALA A 511 -21.23 1.17 3.24
CA ALA A 511 -21.40 2.29 2.32
C ALA A 511 -22.00 1.86 0.98
N VAL A 512 -21.50 0.78 0.39
CA VAL A 512 -22.03 0.22 -0.87
C VAL A 512 -23.48 -0.23 -0.71
N LEU A 513 -23.81 -0.90 0.40
CA LEU A 513 -25.19 -1.34 0.68
C LEU A 513 -26.14 -0.16 0.89
N PHE A 514 -25.71 0.87 1.62
CA PHE A 514 -26.46 2.10 1.84
C PHE A 514 -26.70 2.87 0.53
N ALA A 515 -25.65 3.05 -0.28
CA ALA A 515 -25.74 3.70 -1.58
C ALA A 515 -26.72 2.97 -2.51
N ARG A 516 -26.62 1.64 -2.61
CA ARG A 516 -27.57 0.83 -3.39
C ARG A 516 -29.00 0.98 -2.89
N ARG A 517 -29.22 0.98 -1.57
CA ARG A 517 -30.56 1.14 -0.99
C ARG A 517 -31.15 2.48 -1.40
N ASN A 518 -30.40 3.56 -1.27
CA ASN A 518 -30.88 4.90 -1.60
C ASN A 518 -31.09 5.07 -3.11
N PHE A 519 -30.20 4.51 -3.93
CA PHE A 519 -30.36 4.51 -5.39
C PHE A 519 -31.64 3.78 -5.82
N LEU A 520 -31.90 2.59 -5.27
CA LEU A 520 -33.11 1.83 -5.59
C LEU A 520 -34.38 2.50 -5.05
N ALA A 521 -34.30 3.17 -3.89
CA ALA A 521 -35.41 3.95 -3.36
C ALA A 521 -35.71 5.17 -4.25
N GLY A 522 -34.67 5.93 -4.65
CA GLY A 522 -34.81 7.09 -5.54
C GLY A 522 -35.32 6.72 -6.93
N ALA A 523 -34.78 5.66 -7.54
CA ALA A 523 -35.27 5.16 -8.83
C ALA A 523 -36.74 4.70 -8.75
N GLY A 524 -37.14 4.10 -7.62
CA GLY A 524 -38.53 3.74 -7.36
C GLY A 524 -39.46 4.96 -7.28
N MET A 525 -39.02 6.02 -6.60
CA MET A 525 -39.78 7.28 -6.53
C MET A 525 -39.92 7.94 -7.89
N GLN A 526 -38.85 8.05 -8.68
CA GLN A 526 -38.90 8.62 -10.03
C GLN A 526 -39.84 7.84 -10.97
N LEU A 527 -39.80 6.50 -10.91
CA LEU A 527 -40.73 5.67 -11.67
C LEU A 527 -42.17 5.90 -11.24
N LYS A 528 -42.42 6.13 -9.94
CA LYS A 528 -43.74 6.45 -9.40
C LYS A 528 -44.22 7.82 -9.87
N GLU A 529 -43.39 8.85 -9.77
CA GLU A 529 -43.69 10.21 -10.26
C GLU A 529 -43.98 10.22 -11.76
N LEU A 530 -43.15 9.56 -12.57
CA LEU A 530 -43.40 9.40 -14.01
C LEU A 530 -44.72 8.67 -14.30
N ALA A 531 -45.08 7.68 -13.47
CA ALA A 531 -46.32 6.94 -13.61
C ALA A 531 -47.54 7.74 -13.16
N GLU A 532 -47.40 8.65 -12.20
CA GLU A 532 -48.43 9.59 -11.76
C GLU A 532 -48.65 10.69 -12.81
N VAL A 533 -47.59 11.34 -13.32
CA VAL A 533 -47.69 12.35 -14.40
C VAL A 533 -48.33 11.79 -15.66
N ARG A 534 -47.95 10.57 -16.08
CA ARG A 534 -48.56 9.91 -17.25
C ARG A 534 -50.01 9.55 -17.01
N ARG A 535 -50.38 9.19 -15.77
CA ARG A 535 -51.76 8.89 -15.39
C ARG A 535 -52.61 10.16 -15.50
N ASP A 536 -52.12 11.29 -15.01
CA ASP A 536 -52.85 12.56 -15.06
C ASP A 536 -53.04 13.03 -16.51
N TYR A 537 -51.99 12.92 -17.34
CA TYR A 537 -52.09 13.21 -18.78
C TYR A 537 -53.07 12.29 -19.52
N ALA A 538 -53.09 11.00 -19.18
CA ALA A 538 -54.09 10.09 -19.73
C ALA A 538 -55.51 10.42 -19.24
N GLY A 539 -55.64 10.93 -18.00
CA GLY A 539 -56.89 11.46 -17.46
C GLY A 539 -57.41 12.66 -18.25
N THR A 540 -56.55 13.63 -18.60
CA THR A 540 -56.97 14.79 -19.42
C THR A 540 -57.40 14.38 -20.82
N LEU A 541 -56.70 13.44 -21.47
CA LEU A 541 -57.10 12.88 -22.77
C LEU A 541 -58.47 12.19 -22.70
N LYS A 542 -58.75 11.47 -21.60
CA LYS A 542 -60.07 10.86 -21.35
C LYS A 542 -61.17 11.92 -21.28
N HIS A 543 -60.95 13.02 -20.54
CA HIS A 543 -61.92 14.12 -20.45
C HIS A 543 -62.15 14.84 -21.79
N GLN A 544 -61.14 14.89 -22.66
CA GLN A 544 -61.26 15.39 -24.04
C GLN A 544 -61.98 14.43 -25.00
N GLY A 545 -62.42 13.26 -24.52
CA GLY A 545 -63.11 12.25 -25.32
C GLY A 545 -62.18 11.35 -26.16
N ARG A 546 -60.86 11.52 -26.06
CA ARG A 546 -59.83 10.75 -26.78
C ARG A 546 -59.46 9.47 -26.04
N LEU A 547 -60.41 8.55 -25.94
CA LEU A 547 -60.31 7.33 -25.12
C LEU A 547 -59.19 6.37 -25.59
N ASP A 548 -58.95 6.26 -26.90
CA ASP A 548 -57.90 5.40 -27.45
C ASP A 548 -56.49 5.90 -27.09
N ASP A 549 -56.28 7.22 -27.17
CA ASP A 549 -55.01 7.84 -26.81
C ASP A 549 -54.76 7.72 -25.30
N ALA A 550 -55.80 7.88 -24.48
CA ALA A 550 -55.73 7.65 -23.05
C ALA A 550 -55.31 6.20 -22.73
N PHE A 551 -55.90 5.21 -23.43
CA PHE A 551 -55.51 3.80 -23.25
C PHE A 551 -54.04 3.56 -23.64
N MET A 552 -53.58 4.16 -24.73
CA MET A 552 -52.19 4.05 -25.16
C MET A 552 -51.21 4.65 -24.14
N GLN A 553 -51.55 5.77 -23.50
CA GLN A 553 -50.72 6.36 -22.44
C GLN A 553 -50.70 5.52 -21.16
N TYR A 554 -51.83 4.92 -20.77
CA TYR A 554 -51.86 3.97 -19.66
C TYR A 554 -51.01 2.73 -19.95
N ARG A 555 -51.03 2.20 -21.17
CA ARG A 555 -50.20 1.04 -21.56
C ARG A 555 -48.70 1.32 -21.51
N LYS A 556 -48.29 2.57 -21.75
CA LYS A 556 -46.88 3.02 -21.68
C LYS A 556 -46.42 3.26 -20.24
N SER A 557 -47.32 3.30 -19.27
CA SER A 557 -46.99 3.52 -17.86
C SER A 557 -46.56 2.21 -17.19
N PRO A 558 -45.68 2.24 -16.17
CA PRO A 558 -45.38 1.07 -15.35
C PRO A 558 -46.67 0.46 -14.78
N ARG A 559 -46.71 -0.85 -14.59
CA ARG A 559 -47.86 -1.52 -13.96
C ARG A 559 -47.82 -1.30 -12.45
N TYR A 560 -48.73 -0.49 -11.91
CA TYR A 560 -48.88 -0.27 -10.47
C TYR A 560 -50.36 -0.23 -10.10
N GLN A 561 -50.69 -0.50 -8.82
CA GLN A 561 -52.08 -0.67 -8.37
C GLN A 561 -52.94 0.58 -8.57
N GLY A 562 -52.36 1.78 -8.54
CA GLY A 562 -53.10 3.01 -8.78
C GLY A 562 -53.76 3.03 -10.16
N LEU A 563 -53.16 2.42 -11.18
CA LEU A 563 -53.66 2.40 -12.55
C LEU A 563 -54.97 1.62 -12.74
N LEU A 564 -55.37 0.81 -11.76
CA LEU A 564 -56.56 -0.05 -11.85
C LEU A 564 -57.87 0.75 -11.94
N GLU A 565 -58.03 1.79 -11.13
CA GLU A 565 -59.24 2.61 -11.12
C GLU A 565 -59.44 3.37 -12.45
N PRO A 566 -58.43 4.11 -12.98
CA PRO A 566 -58.58 4.78 -14.27
C PRO A 566 -58.80 3.84 -15.45
N LEU A 567 -58.16 2.65 -15.44
CA LEU A 567 -58.39 1.64 -16.48
C LEU A 567 -59.81 1.07 -16.41
N TYR A 568 -60.33 0.87 -15.20
CA TYR A 568 -61.71 0.39 -15.01
C TYR A 568 -62.74 1.41 -15.51
N GLU A 569 -62.59 2.69 -15.14
CA GLU A 569 -63.43 3.78 -15.67
C GLU A 569 -63.32 3.93 -17.19
N LEU A 570 -62.12 3.77 -17.75
CA LEU A 570 -61.91 3.81 -19.20
C LEU A 570 -62.63 2.66 -19.90
N GLY A 571 -62.59 1.46 -19.33
CA GLY A 571 -63.33 0.29 -19.83
C GLY A 571 -64.85 0.54 -19.84
N LEU A 572 -65.39 1.16 -18.77
CA LEU A 572 -66.80 1.57 -18.70
C LEU A 572 -67.15 2.62 -19.76
N ALA A 573 -66.26 3.58 -20.02
CA ALA A 573 -66.48 4.61 -21.04
C ALA A 573 -66.49 4.04 -22.47
N PHE A 574 -65.72 2.97 -22.75
CA PHE A 574 -65.79 2.26 -24.03
C PHE A 574 -67.08 1.44 -24.15
N GLU A 575 -67.52 0.79 -23.08
CA GLU A 575 -68.76 0.02 -23.06
C GLU A 575 -70.01 0.90 -23.22
N SER A 576 -70.08 2.05 -22.54
CA SER A 576 -71.21 2.99 -22.68
C SER A 576 -71.36 3.53 -24.10
N ARG A 577 -70.26 3.59 -24.86
CA ARG A 577 -70.21 3.93 -26.29
C ARG A 577 -70.41 2.74 -27.23
N ARG A 578 -70.78 1.56 -26.71
CA ARG A 578 -70.95 0.28 -27.44
C ARG A 578 -69.68 -0.22 -28.15
N GLN A 579 -68.50 0.19 -27.70
CA GLN A 579 -67.20 -0.24 -28.25
C GLN A 579 -66.62 -1.45 -27.46
N PHE A 580 -67.34 -2.58 -27.49
CA PHE A 580 -67.05 -3.74 -26.64
C PHE A 580 -65.67 -4.37 -26.86
N ALA A 581 -65.21 -4.48 -28.11
CA ALA A 581 -63.88 -5.03 -28.42
C ALA A 581 -62.74 -4.24 -27.73
N LYS A 582 -62.86 -2.91 -27.68
CA LYS A 582 -61.89 -2.04 -26.98
C LYS A 582 -62.04 -2.15 -25.47
N ALA A 583 -63.28 -2.20 -24.96
CA ALA A 583 -63.54 -2.41 -23.54
C ALA A 583 -62.91 -3.73 -23.04
N ILE A 584 -63.03 -4.83 -23.79
CA ILE A 584 -62.38 -6.12 -23.49
C ILE A 584 -60.85 -5.97 -23.43
N ALA A 585 -60.24 -5.25 -24.37
CA ALA A 585 -58.80 -5.01 -24.38
C ALA A 585 -58.33 -4.23 -23.12
N VAL A 586 -59.08 -3.21 -22.69
CA VAL A 586 -58.78 -2.45 -21.46
C VAL A 586 -58.93 -3.32 -20.22
N PHE A 587 -60.05 -4.05 -20.08
CA PHE A 587 -60.30 -4.93 -18.94
C PHE A 587 -59.30 -6.09 -18.86
N THR A 588 -58.89 -6.63 -20.01
CA THR A 588 -57.84 -7.67 -20.09
C THR A 588 -56.51 -7.11 -19.61
N TYR A 589 -56.15 -5.88 -20.03
CA TYR A 589 -54.94 -5.21 -19.56
C TYR A 589 -54.98 -4.93 -18.05
N ALA A 590 -56.12 -4.49 -17.52
CA ALA A 590 -56.32 -4.30 -16.08
C ALA A 590 -56.23 -5.63 -15.29
N ALA A 591 -56.76 -6.72 -15.84
CA ALA A 591 -56.70 -8.05 -15.24
C ALA A 591 -55.26 -8.60 -15.13
N GLN A 592 -54.37 -8.22 -16.05
CA GLN A 592 -52.94 -8.54 -15.97
C GLN A 592 -52.22 -7.85 -14.79
N ILE A 593 -52.77 -6.74 -14.29
CA ILE A 593 -52.24 -6.03 -13.12
C ILE A 593 -52.81 -6.64 -11.83
N LYS A 594 -54.14 -6.78 -11.74
CA LYS A 594 -54.82 -7.45 -10.64
C LYS A 594 -56.16 -8.01 -11.10
N SER A 595 -56.23 -9.33 -11.28
CA SER A 595 -57.44 -10.01 -11.78
C SER A 595 -58.62 -10.04 -10.81
N SER A 596 -58.40 -9.69 -9.53
CA SER A 596 -59.43 -9.62 -8.48
C SER A 596 -59.90 -8.20 -8.18
N PHE A 597 -59.59 -7.23 -9.05
CA PHE A 597 -60.02 -5.85 -8.87
C PHE A 597 -61.49 -5.70 -9.30
N ARG A 598 -62.36 -5.38 -8.34
CA ARG A 598 -63.83 -5.27 -8.52
C ARG A 598 -64.41 -6.51 -9.22
N ASP A 599 -65.23 -6.30 -10.24
CA ASP A 599 -65.94 -7.31 -11.02
C ASP A 599 -65.30 -7.56 -12.40
N ILE A 600 -64.05 -7.12 -12.66
CA ILE A 600 -63.37 -7.26 -13.97
C ILE A 600 -63.47 -8.68 -14.53
N ARG A 601 -63.26 -9.70 -13.69
CA ARG A 601 -63.35 -11.11 -14.10
C ARG A 601 -64.76 -11.53 -14.47
N GLY A 602 -65.77 -10.99 -13.79
CA GLY A 602 -67.18 -11.23 -14.12
C GLY A 602 -67.58 -10.50 -15.40
N ARG A 603 -67.11 -9.26 -15.58
CA ARG A 603 -67.35 -8.42 -16.76
C ARG A 603 -66.75 -8.99 -18.04
N LEU A 604 -65.50 -9.45 -18.00
CA LEU A 604 -64.82 -10.11 -19.13
C LEU A 604 -65.51 -11.40 -19.59
N LYS A 605 -66.38 -11.99 -18.77
CA LYS A 605 -67.19 -13.16 -19.16
C LYS A 605 -68.54 -12.77 -19.76
N ARG A 606 -69.01 -11.53 -19.53
CA ARG A 606 -70.31 -11.02 -19.99
C ARG A 606 -70.19 -10.24 -21.30
N LEU A 607 -69.08 -9.51 -21.46
CA LEU A 607 -68.65 -8.84 -22.69
C LEU A 607 -68.01 -9.84 -23.64
#